data_AF-R7TKF9-F1
#
_entry.id   AF-R7TKF9-F1
#
_cell.length_a   1.000
_cell.length_b   1.000
_cell.length_c   1.000
_cell.angle_alpha   90.00
_cell.angle_beta   90.00
_cell.angle_gamma   90.00
#
_symmetry.space_group_name_H-M   'P 1'
#
loop_
_entity.id
_entity.type
_entity.pdbx_description
1 polymer ?
#
loop_
_entity_poly.entity_id
_entity_poly.type
_entity_poly.pdbx_seq_one_letter_code
_entity_poly.pdbx_strand_id
1 'polypeptide(L)'
;MALVTVQRTPTPSNSPDTLSSVSYHEEEEARCIRRRFSESYLAVKGAALILPQSECARTITRRSNGGDIGTHLQSMFYLLRPQDTIKVAVKLETGVAQNSRYMAVVSTMGRQDTEESVVLGVDIVEEKATIGLVMEVWCDINVRLDGDGGFSLTSKGRHHIFKPVSVQAMWSALQCLNKVQRTSQQNNYHPKGLTHTWVSYYQVRIKSDQTCINEWNVMDDIESHRSDATITQSSEKIELERCIRSKLKEVMMTVDLEDVTSLYLRTRLEEEMKMGLREYRAFIDGEMIIILRQMDSPSQIFDHLYLGSEWNASNLEELKNNGVQCILNVTREIDNFFPEIFKYCNVRLWDVESSELLKFWDDTFKFIAKAKEANQKVLVHCKMGVSRSASTVIAYAMKEYGWSLEQAYQHVKQKRSCIKPNAGFMKQLVTYQGILDARHASTCVLYANGNTMFYILQ
;
A
#
# COMPACT_ATOMS: atom_id res chain seq x y z
N MET A 1 6.35 6.39 7.62
CA MET A 1 6.07 4.96 7.89
C MET A 1 7.03 4.39 8.94
N ALA A 2 6.52 3.61 9.89
CA ALA A 2 7.28 2.91 10.93
C ALA A 2 6.75 1.48 11.09
N LEU A 3 7.64 0.51 11.33
CA LEU A 3 7.24 -0.85 11.69
C LEU A 3 6.88 -0.87 13.19
N VAL A 4 5.63 -1.20 13.51
CA VAL A 4 5.12 -1.32 14.88
C VAL A 4 4.89 -2.79 15.16
N THR A 5 5.61 -3.36 16.12
CA THR A 5 5.34 -4.72 16.59
C THR A 5 4.56 -4.63 17.89
N VAL A 6 3.36 -5.19 17.88
CA VAL A 6 2.47 -5.23 19.04
C VAL A 6 2.51 -6.62 19.65
N GLN A 7 2.72 -6.70 20.96
CA GLN A 7 2.67 -7.95 21.70
C GLN A 7 1.31 -8.10 22.37
N ARG A 8 0.64 -9.23 22.13
CA ARG A 8 -0.52 -9.63 22.93
C ARG A 8 -0.04 -10.26 24.24
N THR A 9 -0.47 -9.70 25.37
CA THR A 9 -0.39 -10.41 26.66
C THR A 9 -1.52 -11.43 26.72
N PRO A 10 -1.27 -12.68 27.13
CA PRO A 10 -2.34 -13.65 27.32
C PRO A 10 -3.28 -13.13 28.42
N THR A 11 -4.59 -13.09 28.14
CA THR A 11 -5.61 -12.79 29.15
C THR A 11 -5.56 -13.85 30.25
N PRO A 12 -5.71 -13.49 31.54
CA PRO A 12 -5.81 -14.47 32.60
C PRO A 12 -7.15 -15.17 32.47
N SER A 13 -7.15 -16.45 32.08
CA SER A 13 -8.35 -17.27 32.13
C SER A 13 -8.74 -17.52 33.59
N ASN A 14 -10.03 -17.32 33.88
CA ASN A 14 -10.64 -17.67 35.17
C ASN A 14 -10.58 -19.18 35.40
N SER A 15 -9.76 -19.61 36.38
CA SER A 15 -10.09 -20.64 37.40
C SER A 15 -8.85 -20.93 38.25
N PRO A 16 -8.94 -20.83 39.59
CA PRO A 16 -7.99 -21.51 40.47
C PRO A 16 -8.42 -22.97 40.65
N ASP A 17 -7.46 -23.81 41.03
CA ASP A 17 -7.65 -25.14 41.62
C ASP A 17 -7.90 -26.32 40.68
N THR A 18 -6.83 -26.92 40.15
CA THR A 18 -6.45 -28.31 40.51
C THR A 18 -5.06 -28.64 39.93
N LEU A 19 -4.03 -28.54 40.77
CA LEU A 19 -2.70 -29.08 40.50
C LEU A 19 -2.62 -30.48 41.10
N SER A 20 -2.81 -31.51 40.29
CA SER A 20 -2.25 -32.82 40.59
C SER A 20 -2.07 -33.65 39.32
N SER A 21 -0.80 -33.95 39.05
CA SER A 21 -0.24 -34.97 38.15
C SER A 21 -0.67 -34.91 36.68
N VAL A 22 0.15 -34.28 35.83
CA VAL A 22 0.18 -34.67 34.42
C VAL A 22 1.60 -34.82 33.87
N SER A 23 1.76 -35.87 33.05
CA SER A 23 2.99 -36.39 32.47
C SER A 23 3.67 -35.42 31.50
N TYR A 24 4.98 -35.60 31.33
CA TYR A 24 5.92 -34.84 30.47
C TYR A 24 5.51 -34.63 28.99
N HIS A 25 4.40 -35.21 28.51
CA HIS A 25 3.87 -34.96 27.17
C HIS A 25 2.89 -33.78 27.07
N GLU A 26 2.31 -33.29 28.17
CA GLU A 26 1.42 -32.11 28.13
C GLU A 26 2.18 -30.77 28.23
N GLU A 27 3.47 -30.79 28.59
CA GLU A 27 4.28 -29.57 28.59
C GLU A 27 4.59 -29.05 27.19
N GLU A 28 4.63 -29.88 26.15
CA GLU A 28 4.87 -29.43 24.77
C GLU A 28 3.61 -28.78 24.16
N GLU A 29 2.41 -29.30 24.45
CA GLU A 29 1.15 -28.63 24.08
C GLU A 29 0.96 -27.32 24.85
N ALA A 30 1.28 -27.29 26.16
CA ALA A 30 1.26 -26.06 26.95
C ALA A 30 2.32 -25.02 26.50
N ARG A 31 3.48 -25.47 25.98
CA ARG A 31 4.48 -24.59 25.36
C ARG A 31 4.03 -24.05 24.01
N CYS A 32 3.23 -24.78 23.25
CA CYS A 32 2.64 -24.29 22.00
C CYS A 32 1.61 -23.18 22.25
N ILE A 33 0.83 -23.28 23.35
CA ILE A 33 -0.16 -22.27 23.77
C ILE A 33 0.50 -20.99 24.33
N ARG A 34 1.77 -21.06 24.78
CA ARG A 34 2.56 -19.90 25.25
C ARG A 34 3.35 -19.17 24.16
N ARG A 35 3.01 -19.34 22.87
CA ARG A 35 3.56 -18.49 21.80
C ARG A 35 3.03 -17.06 22.00
N ARG A 36 3.92 -16.13 22.38
CA ARG A 36 3.65 -14.68 22.32
C ARG A 36 3.22 -14.35 20.89
N PHE A 37 1.94 -14.07 20.66
CA PHE A 37 1.46 -13.56 19.37
C PHE A 37 1.98 -12.13 19.22
N SER A 38 3.14 -11.98 18.58
CA SER A 38 3.65 -10.70 18.12
C SER A 38 3.15 -10.47 16.71
N GLU A 39 2.36 -9.42 16.51
CA GLU A 39 1.88 -9.00 15.20
C GLU A 39 2.67 -7.77 14.76
N SER A 40 3.12 -7.76 13.50
CA SER A 40 3.87 -6.65 12.92
C SER A 40 2.98 -5.86 11.97
N TYR A 41 2.93 -4.56 12.22
CA TYR A 41 2.13 -3.59 11.47
C TYR A 41 3.04 -2.58 10.80
N LEU A 42 2.73 -2.26 9.55
CA LEU A 42 3.26 -1.08 8.90
C LEU A 42 2.37 0.10 9.27
N ALA A 43 2.87 0.99 10.12
CA ALA A 43 2.18 2.20 10.53
C ALA A 43 2.59 3.38 9.65
N VAL A 44 1.61 4.00 9.02
CA VAL A 44 1.68 5.26 8.29
C VAL A 44 0.93 6.30 9.13
N LYS A 45 1.17 7.61 8.95
CA LYS A 45 0.39 8.62 9.67
C LYS A 45 -1.10 8.45 9.33
N GLY A 46 -1.90 8.05 10.32
CA GLY A 46 -3.34 7.84 10.18
C GLY A 46 -3.78 6.47 9.64
N ALA A 47 -2.89 5.53 9.34
CA ALA A 47 -3.28 4.17 8.97
C ALA A 47 -2.26 3.12 9.43
N ALA A 48 -2.72 1.93 9.81
CA ALA A 48 -1.88 0.80 10.15
C ALA A 48 -2.36 -0.45 9.41
N LEU A 49 -1.46 -1.13 8.72
CA LEU A 49 -1.75 -2.32 7.91
C LEU A 49 -0.99 -3.53 8.46
N ILE A 50 -1.65 -4.68 8.54
CA ILE A 50 -1.02 -5.93 8.97
C ILE A 50 -0.05 -6.45 7.91
N LEU A 51 1.12 -6.92 8.33
CA LEU A 51 2.02 -7.69 7.48
C LEU A 51 1.67 -9.18 7.55
N PRO A 52 1.64 -9.91 6.42
CA PRO A 52 1.42 -11.36 6.45
C PRO A 52 2.47 -12.04 7.32
N GLN A 53 2.03 -12.84 8.31
CA GLN A 53 2.93 -13.62 9.15
C GLN A 53 3.63 -14.68 8.29
N SER A 54 4.88 -14.42 7.90
CA SER A 54 5.86 -15.49 7.67
C SER A 54 6.70 -15.60 8.93
N GLU A 55 6.91 -16.82 9.41
CA GLU A 55 7.58 -17.14 10.67
C GLU A 55 8.96 -16.47 10.77
N CYS A 56 9.02 -15.28 11.38
CA CYS A 56 10.30 -14.67 11.72
C CYS A 56 10.14 -13.72 12.91
N ALA A 57 10.25 -14.28 14.11
CA ALA A 57 10.57 -13.51 15.30
C ALA A 57 11.92 -14.00 15.83
N ARG A 58 13.01 -13.49 15.25
CA ARG A 58 14.20 -13.19 16.06
C ARG A 58 14.13 -11.72 16.44
N THR A 59 13.97 -11.53 17.73
CA THR A 59 13.79 -10.28 18.46
C THR A 59 14.74 -9.18 17.98
N ILE A 60 14.21 -8.21 17.24
CA ILE A 60 14.84 -6.90 17.09
C ILE A 60 14.02 -5.92 17.92
N THR A 61 14.40 -5.76 19.18
CA THR A 61 13.98 -4.64 20.01
C THR A 61 14.64 -3.36 19.48
N ARG A 62 14.03 -2.76 18.47
CA ARG A 62 14.22 -1.33 18.18
C ARG A 62 12.95 -0.60 18.55
N ARG A 63 12.97 0.06 19.71
CA ARG A 63 12.04 1.17 20.02
C ARG A 63 12.30 2.26 18.98
N SER A 64 11.50 2.31 17.92
CA SER A 64 11.37 3.50 17.09
C SER A 64 10.01 4.12 17.36
N ASN A 65 9.99 5.44 17.56
CA ASN A 65 8.83 6.28 17.82
C ASN A 65 7.74 6.16 16.74
N GLY A 66 6.97 5.08 16.73
CA GLY A 66 5.63 5.12 16.18
C GLY A 66 4.84 6.05 17.09
N GLY A 67 4.41 7.21 16.59
CA GLY A 67 3.63 8.18 17.37
C GLY A 67 2.31 7.59 17.90
N ASP A 68 1.36 8.44 18.29
CA ASP A 68 0.09 8.06 18.97
C ASP A 68 -0.61 6.81 18.40
N ILE A 69 -0.51 6.53 17.09
CA ILE A 69 -1.09 5.31 16.49
C ILE A 69 -0.55 4.00 17.08
N GLY A 70 0.72 3.95 17.50
CA GLY A 70 1.31 2.73 18.07
C GLY A 70 0.75 2.40 19.46
N THR A 71 0.56 3.41 20.32
CA THR A 71 -0.06 3.26 21.65
C THR A 71 -1.55 2.94 21.50
N HIS A 72 -2.22 3.63 20.59
CA HIS A 72 -3.61 3.39 20.25
C HIS A 72 -3.86 1.96 19.76
N LEU A 73 -3.03 1.43 18.85
CA LEU A 73 -3.14 0.05 18.38
C LEU A 73 -3.03 -0.93 19.54
N GLN A 74 -2.06 -0.74 20.44
CA GLN A 74 -1.93 -1.57 21.64
C GLN A 74 -3.22 -1.57 22.48
N SER A 75 -3.84 -0.41 22.66
CA SER A 75 -5.14 -0.29 23.35
C SER A 75 -6.27 -1.01 22.60
N MET A 76 -6.31 -0.95 21.27
CA MET A 76 -7.30 -1.67 20.45
C MET A 76 -7.21 -3.18 20.62
N PHE A 77 -6.01 -3.76 20.75
CA PHE A 77 -5.86 -5.22 20.91
C PHE A 77 -6.50 -5.75 22.19
N TYR A 78 -6.58 -4.94 23.25
CA TYR A 78 -7.28 -5.34 24.48
C TYR A 78 -8.80 -5.48 24.31
N LEU A 79 -9.36 -4.93 23.22
CA LEU A 79 -10.78 -5.10 22.89
C LEU A 79 -11.05 -6.38 22.10
N LEU A 80 -10.04 -6.91 21.40
CA LEU A 80 -10.21 -8.02 20.47
C LEU A 80 -10.17 -9.37 21.16
N ARG A 81 -10.81 -10.37 20.54
CA ARG A 81 -10.64 -11.76 20.96
C ARG A 81 -9.23 -12.24 20.59
N PRO A 82 -8.68 -13.21 21.33
CA PRO A 82 -7.31 -13.69 21.10
C PRO A 82 -7.04 -14.17 19.67
N GLN A 83 -8.04 -14.73 18.99
CA GLN A 83 -7.97 -15.26 17.62
C GLN A 83 -8.32 -14.26 16.50
N ASP A 84 -8.71 -13.03 16.85
CA ASP A 84 -9.11 -12.03 15.86
C ASP A 84 -7.93 -11.13 15.51
N THR A 85 -7.80 -10.74 14.24
CA THR A 85 -6.67 -9.96 13.73
C THR A 85 -7.15 -8.66 13.10
N ILE A 86 -6.46 -7.54 13.36
CA ILE A 86 -6.74 -6.28 12.65
C ILE A 86 -6.06 -6.35 11.30
N LYS A 87 -6.82 -6.22 10.20
CA LYS A 87 -6.27 -6.13 8.83
C LYS A 87 -5.82 -4.72 8.49
N VAL A 88 -6.65 -3.74 8.82
CA VAL A 88 -6.34 -2.32 8.70
C VAL A 88 -6.99 -1.55 9.85
N ALA A 89 -6.29 -0.55 10.37
CA ALA A 89 -6.86 0.46 11.26
C ALA A 89 -6.58 1.84 10.69
N VAL A 90 -7.63 2.63 10.47
CA VAL A 90 -7.55 3.94 9.82
C VAL A 90 -8.11 5.01 10.74
N LYS A 91 -7.33 6.06 11.03
CA LYS A 91 -7.76 7.22 11.81
C LYS A 91 -8.74 8.04 11.00
N LEU A 92 -9.83 8.43 11.64
CA LEU A 92 -10.89 9.25 11.05
C LEU A 92 -10.78 10.69 11.56
N GLU A 93 -11.30 11.61 10.76
CA GLU A 93 -11.58 12.98 11.19
C GLU A 93 -12.59 12.97 12.34
N THR A 94 -12.41 13.86 13.31
CA THR A 94 -13.32 14.01 14.44
C THR A 94 -13.47 15.49 14.78
N GLY A 95 -14.68 15.89 15.17
CA GLY A 95 -14.96 17.26 15.61
C GLY A 95 -14.46 17.58 17.02
N VAL A 96 -13.99 16.59 17.79
CA VAL A 96 -13.60 16.76 19.20
C VAL A 96 -12.09 16.62 19.36
N ALA A 97 -11.43 17.74 19.68
CA ALA A 97 -9.97 17.88 19.68
C ALA A 97 -9.17 16.99 20.66
N GLN A 98 -9.83 16.20 21.52
CA GLN A 98 -9.19 15.31 22.51
C GLN A 98 -9.43 13.83 22.26
N ASN A 99 -10.30 13.46 21.31
CA ASN A 99 -10.62 12.07 21.03
C ASN A 99 -9.94 11.65 19.74
N SER A 100 -9.51 10.40 19.65
CA SER A 100 -9.09 9.81 18.39
C SER A 100 -10.06 8.72 17.98
N ARG A 101 -10.52 8.78 16.74
CA ARG A 101 -11.46 7.81 16.19
C ARG A 101 -10.80 6.97 15.12
N TYR A 102 -11.10 5.67 15.10
CA TYR A 102 -10.56 4.72 14.13
C TYR A 102 -11.65 3.83 13.54
N MET A 103 -11.55 3.58 12.24
CA MET A 103 -12.18 2.44 11.59
C MET A 103 -11.17 1.29 11.56
N ALA A 104 -11.52 0.15 12.15
CA ALA A 104 -10.71 -1.06 12.11
C ALA A 104 -11.46 -2.19 11.38
N VAL A 105 -10.81 -2.80 10.40
CA VAL A 105 -11.31 -4.04 9.79
C VAL A 105 -10.66 -5.20 10.53
N VAL A 106 -11.48 -6.01 11.18
CA VAL A 106 -11.04 -7.15 11.98
C VAL A 106 -11.49 -8.44 11.30
N SER A 107 -10.59 -9.40 11.14
CA SER A 107 -10.88 -10.69 10.54
C SER A 107 -10.49 -11.85 11.44
N THR A 108 -11.20 -12.96 11.27
CA THR A 108 -10.97 -14.21 11.97
C THR A 108 -11.19 -15.38 11.02
N MET A 109 -10.61 -16.53 11.33
CA MET A 109 -10.96 -17.76 10.60
C MET A 109 -12.27 -18.30 11.16
N GLY A 110 -13.30 -18.34 10.33
CA GLY A 110 -14.62 -18.85 10.67
C GLY A 110 -14.61 -20.35 10.91
N ARG A 111 -15.74 -20.88 11.42
CA ARG A 111 -15.91 -22.33 11.67
C ARG A 111 -15.87 -23.17 10.39
N GLN A 112 -16.08 -22.54 9.25
CA GLN A 112 -16.08 -23.18 7.93
C GLN A 112 -14.72 -23.07 7.23
N ASP A 113 -13.66 -22.69 7.96
CA ASP A 113 -12.31 -22.42 7.40
C ASP A 113 -12.31 -21.33 6.33
N THR A 114 -13.25 -20.40 6.46
CA THR A 114 -13.38 -19.22 5.60
C THR A 114 -13.07 -17.95 6.38
N GLU A 115 -12.40 -16.99 5.76
CA GLU A 115 -12.08 -15.71 6.40
C GLU A 115 -13.33 -14.85 6.54
N GLU A 116 -13.76 -14.61 7.78
CA GLU A 116 -14.88 -13.76 8.14
C GLU A 116 -14.37 -12.41 8.65
N SER A 117 -15.07 -11.31 8.35
CA SER A 117 -14.60 -9.96 8.68
C SER A 117 -15.69 -9.06 9.24
N VAL A 118 -15.32 -8.16 10.13
CA VAL A 118 -16.21 -7.14 10.71
C VAL A 118 -15.51 -5.78 10.64
N VAL A 119 -16.29 -4.73 10.45
CA VAL A 119 -15.81 -3.35 10.58
C VAL A 119 -16.19 -2.84 11.97
N LEU A 120 -15.19 -2.41 12.74
CA LEU A 120 -15.37 -1.81 14.05
C LEU A 120 -15.07 -0.32 13.98
N GLY A 121 -15.94 0.49 14.58
CA GLY A 121 -15.61 1.86 14.95
C GLY A 121 -15.10 1.87 16.38
N VAL A 122 -13.87 2.34 16.55
CA VAL A 122 -13.18 2.41 17.83
C VAL A 122 -12.95 3.86 18.19
N ASP A 123 -13.35 4.24 19.38
CA ASP A 123 -13.05 5.54 19.97
C ASP A 123 -11.89 5.38 20.97
N ILE A 124 -11.00 6.36 21.00
CA ILE A 124 -9.90 6.42 21.95
C ILE A 124 -9.99 7.75 22.70
N VAL A 125 -10.20 7.63 24.00
CA VAL A 125 -10.29 8.75 24.94
C VAL A 125 -9.27 8.48 26.05
N GLU A 126 -8.36 9.42 26.29
CA GLU A 126 -7.27 9.27 27.27
C GLU A 126 -6.50 7.93 27.12
N GLU A 127 -6.13 7.57 25.88
CA GLU A 127 -5.44 6.31 25.52
C GLU A 127 -6.23 5.02 25.77
N LYS A 128 -7.48 5.10 26.24
CA LYS A 128 -8.37 3.93 26.41
C LYS A 128 -9.23 3.75 25.17
N ALA A 129 -9.14 2.56 24.57
CA ALA A 129 -9.96 2.19 23.43
C ALA A 129 -11.33 1.66 23.89
N THR A 130 -12.40 2.08 23.23
CA THR A 130 -13.77 1.58 23.39
C THR A 130 -14.42 1.35 22.03
N ILE A 131 -15.40 0.44 21.98
CA ILE A 131 -16.13 0.13 20.74
C ILE A 131 -17.37 1.04 20.68
N GLY A 132 -17.48 1.81 19.60
CA GLY A 132 -18.60 2.69 19.33
C GLY A 132 -19.51 2.20 18.19
N LEU A 133 -18.95 1.44 17.24
CA LEU A 133 -19.69 0.90 16.10
C LEU A 133 -19.26 -0.55 15.80
N VAL A 134 -20.23 -1.38 15.45
CA VAL A 134 -20.01 -2.73 14.92
C VAL A 134 -20.84 -2.91 13.67
N MET A 135 -20.17 -3.11 12.54
CA MET A 135 -20.79 -3.35 11.24
C MET A 135 -20.32 -4.69 10.67
N GLU A 136 -21.28 -5.59 10.47
CA GLU A 136 -21.06 -6.89 9.86
C GLU A 136 -20.85 -6.77 8.35
N VAL A 137 -19.93 -7.58 7.81
CA VAL A 137 -19.67 -7.66 6.37
C VAL A 137 -20.44 -8.86 5.80
N TRP A 138 -21.45 -8.56 5.00
CA TRP A 138 -22.25 -9.57 4.29
C TRP A 138 -22.02 -9.49 2.78
N CYS A 139 -22.60 -10.41 2.01
CA CYS A 139 -22.41 -10.45 0.55
C CYS A 139 -22.94 -9.19 -0.16
N ASP A 140 -23.90 -8.49 0.44
CA ASP A 140 -24.52 -7.25 -0.05
C ASP A 140 -23.69 -6.00 0.31
N ILE A 141 -22.53 -6.16 0.97
CA ILE A 141 -21.69 -5.02 1.33
C ILE A 141 -21.33 -4.21 0.08
N ASN A 142 -21.55 -2.89 0.17
CA ASN A 142 -21.24 -1.95 -0.87
C ASN A 142 -20.36 -0.83 -0.32
N VAL A 143 -19.26 -0.57 -1.01
CA VAL A 143 -18.31 0.50 -0.69
C VAL A 143 -18.41 1.56 -1.77
N ARG A 144 -18.73 2.81 -1.40
CA ARG A 144 -18.85 3.92 -2.36
C ARG A 144 -18.07 5.14 -1.88
N LEU A 145 -17.56 5.93 -2.80
CA LEU A 145 -17.00 7.25 -2.48
C LEU A 145 -18.14 8.23 -2.24
N ASP A 146 -17.99 9.05 -1.21
CA ASP A 146 -19.03 9.99 -0.77
C ASP A 146 -18.94 11.35 -1.48
N GLY A 147 -17.85 11.60 -2.22
CA GLY A 147 -17.65 12.85 -2.97
C GLY A 147 -17.16 14.02 -2.11
N ASP A 148 -17.07 13.87 -0.79
CA ASP A 148 -16.50 14.85 0.13
C ASP A 148 -15.33 14.27 0.95
N GLY A 149 -14.51 13.41 0.31
CA GLY A 149 -13.32 12.85 0.97
C GLY A 149 -13.53 11.70 1.93
N GLY A 150 -14.77 11.25 2.06
CA GLY A 150 -15.12 10.03 2.74
C GLY A 150 -15.50 8.92 1.78
N PHE A 151 -15.78 7.76 2.38
CA PHE A 151 -16.45 6.65 1.71
C PHE A 151 -17.60 6.16 2.59
N SER A 152 -18.66 5.69 1.95
CA SER A 152 -19.78 5.05 2.62
C SER A 152 -19.70 3.53 2.52
N LEU A 153 -20.11 2.89 3.61
CA LEU A 153 -20.33 1.46 3.71
C LEU A 153 -21.82 1.18 3.91
N THR A 154 -22.39 0.39 3.00
CA THR A 154 -23.76 -0.09 3.10
C THR A 154 -23.78 -1.59 3.27
N SER A 155 -24.44 -2.09 4.31
CA SER A 155 -24.59 -3.52 4.61
C SER A 155 -25.91 -3.74 5.37
N LYS A 156 -26.77 -4.69 4.94
CA LYS A 156 -28.11 -4.91 5.52
C LYS A 156 -28.96 -3.63 5.63
N GLY A 157 -28.83 -2.71 4.68
CA GLY A 157 -29.53 -1.42 4.72
C GLY A 157 -29.03 -0.42 5.78
N ARG A 158 -27.99 -0.76 6.56
CA ARG A 158 -27.27 0.21 7.39
C ARG A 158 -26.26 0.94 6.51
N HIS A 159 -26.24 2.26 6.61
CA HIS A 159 -25.35 3.15 5.86
C HIS A 159 -24.49 3.95 6.84
N HIS A 160 -23.17 3.92 6.70
CA HIS A 160 -22.25 4.70 7.52
C HIS A 160 -21.18 5.35 6.65
N ILE A 161 -20.86 6.61 6.94
CA ILE A 161 -19.83 7.38 6.24
C ILE A 161 -18.57 7.42 7.11
N PHE A 162 -17.42 7.19 6.48
CA PHE A 162 -16.11 7.27 7.12
C PHE A 162 -15.30 8.34 6.40
N LYS A 163 -14.73 9.29 7.15
CA LYS A 163 -13.88 10.38 6.65
C LYS A 163 -12.46 10.20 7.19
N PRO A 164 -11.54 9.55 6.44
CA PRO A 164 -10.17 9.32 6.87
C PRO A 164 -9.37 10.63 6.93
N VAL A 165 -8.40 10.71 7.84
CA VAL A 165 -7.56 11.91 8.02
C VAL A 165 -6.62 12.23 6.84
N SER A 166 -6.43 11.30 5.90
CA SER A 166 -5.62 11.51 4.71
C SER A 166 -6.05 10.64 3.53
N VAL A 167 -5.63 11.03 2.33
CA VAL A 167 -5.92 10.33 1.08
C VAL A 167 -5.25 8.94 1.07
N GLN A 168 -4.04 8.82 1.62
CA GLN A 168 -3.37 7.53 1.78
C GLN A 168 -4.10 6.60 2.77
N ALA A 169 -4.60 7.17 3.87
CA ALA A 169 -5.40 6.45 4.85
C ALA A 169 -6.74 5.96 4.24
N MET A 170 -7.39 6.81 3.45
CA MET A 170 -8.57 6.45 2.66
C MET A 170 -8.30 5.32 1.68
N TRP A 171 -7.21 5.40 0.92
CA TRP A 171 -6.84 4.36 -0.03
C TRP A 171 -6.56 3.01 0.65
N SER A 172 -5.85 3.03 1.78
CA SER A 172 -5.58 1.82 2.58
C SER A 172 -6.86 1.16 3.08
N ALA A 173 -7.84 1.96 3.55
CA ALA A 173 -9.16 1.47 3.91
C ALA A 173 -9.87 0.82 2.71
N LEU A 174 -9.94 1.52 1.57
CA LEU A 174 -10.63 1.04 0.38
C LEU A 174 -10.01 -0.24 -0.18
N GLN A 175 -8.69 -0.38 -0.19
CA GLN A 175 -8.02 -1.61 -0.60
C GLN A 175 -8.45 -2.80 0.27
N CYS A 176 -8.42 -2.64 1.60
CA CYS A 176 -8.82 -3.68 2.53
C CYS A 176 -10.31 -4.03 2.39
N LEU A 177 -11.18 -3.02 2.29
CA LEU A 177 -12.63 -3.20 2.17
C LEU A 177 -13.01 -3.88 0.86
N ASN A 178 -12.37 -3.53 -0.26
CA ASN A 178 -12.57 -4.22 -1.55
C ASN A 178 -12.16 -5.70 -1.49
N LYS A 179 -11.07 -6.02 -0.78
CA LYS A 179 -10.67 -7.41 -0.56
C LYS A 179 -11.72 -8.16 0.25
N VAL A 180 -12.15 -7.60 1.38
CA VAL A 180 -13.16 -8.17 2.27
C VAL A 180 -14.52 -8.33 1.55
N GLN A 181 -14.92 -7.36 0.73
CA GLN A 181 -16.12 -7.46 -0.10
C GLN A 181 -16.06 -8.65 -1.06
N ARG A 182 -14.94 -8.84 -1.77
CA ARG A 182 -14.77 -9.98 -2.68
C ARG A 182 -14.84 -11.31 -1.93
N THR A 183 -14.15 -11.43 -0.80
CA THR A 183 -14.20 -12.64 0.04
C THR A 183 -15.62 -12.94 0.50
N SER A 184 -16.36 -11.91 0.91
CA SER A 184 -17.75 -12.04 1.36
C SER A 184 -18.70 -12.48 0.24
N GLN A 185 -18.53 -11.94 -0.96
CA GLN A 185 -19.30 -12.30 -2.15
C GLN A 185 -18.97 -13.71 -2.66
N GLN A 186 -17.69 -14.08 -2.69
CA GLN A 186 -17.25 -15.42 -3.12
C GLN A 186 -17.80 -16.52 -2.21
N ASN A 187 -17.82 -16.27 -0.90
CA ASN A 187 -18.31 -17.23 0.09
C ASN A 187 -19.82 -17.09 0.39
N ASN A 188 -20.53 -16.17 -0.28
CA ASN A 188 -21.96 -15.92 -0.09
C ASN A 188 -22.37 -15.77 1.37
N TYR A 189 -21.68 -14.88 2.11
CA TYR A 189 -22.01 -14.65 3.51
C TYR A 189 -23.36 -13.97 3.67
N HIS A 190 -24.25 -14.62 4.44
CA HIS A 190 -25.62 -14.15 4.65
C HIS A 190 -25.98 -14.07 6.13
N PRO A 191 -26.88 -13.14 6.50
CA PRO A 191 -27.34 -12.94 7.88
C PRO A 191 -27.87 -14.18 8.58
N LYS A 192 -28.55 -15.05 7.81
CA LYS A 192 -29.20 -16.29 8.29
C LYS A 192 -28.25 -17.49 8.21
N GLY A 193 -27.01 -17.29 7.79
CA GLY A 193 -25.98 -18.32 7.68
C GLY A 193 -25.32 -18.64 9.02
N LEU A 194 -24.35 -19.57 8.98
CA LEU A 194 -23.59 -20.01 10.15
C LEU A 194 -22.30 -19.18 10.39
N THR A 195 -22.07 -18.17 9.56
CA THR A 195 -20.90 -17.28 9.59
C THR A 195 -21.14 -16.06 10.47
N HIS A 196 -20.09 -15.39 10.92
CA HIS A 196 -20.15 -14.16 11.74
C HIS A 196 -20.84 -14.33 13.11
N THR A 197 -21.04 -15.56 13.58
CA THR A 197 -21.62 -15.87 14.91
C THR A 197 -20.89 -15.19 16.06
N TRP A 198 -19.60 -14.91 15.86
CA TRP A 198 -18.76 -14.24 16.82
C TRP A 198 -18.97 -12.73 16.93
N VAL A 199 -19.62 -12.09 15.97
CA VAL A 199 -19.82 -10.64 15.98
C VAL A 199 -20.64 -10.19 17.20
N SER A 200 -21.48 -11.08 17.73
CA SER A 200 -22.21 -10.90 18.99
C SER A 200 -21.29 -10.54 20.17
N TYR A 201 -20.05 -11.03 20.19
CA TYR A 201 -19.04 -10.67 21.20
C TYR A 201 -18.80 -9.15 21.23
N TYR A 202 -18.71 -8.54 20.05
CA TYR A 202 -18.44 -7.11 19.88
C TYR A 202 -19.71 -6.27 20.06
N GLN A 203 -20.86 -6.74 19.56
CA GLN A 203 -22.15 -6.03 19.69
C GLN A 203 -22.55 -5.79 21.15
N VAL A 204 -22.31 -6.76 22.05
CA VAL A 204 -22.60 -6.63 23.48
C VAL A 204 -21.59 -5.72 24.21
N ARG A 205 -20.47 -5.38 23.57
CA ARG A 205 -19.36 -4.59 24.13
C ARG A 205 -19.27 -3.18 23.57
N ILE A 206 -20.32 -2.67 22.92
CA ILE A 206 -20.42 -1.25 22.58
C ILE A 206 -20.47 -0.45 23.89
N LYS A 207 -19.39 0.29 24.15
CA LYS A 207 -19.12 0.96 25.44
C LYS A 207 -18.65 2.40 25.30
N SER A 208 -18.52 2.92 24.08
CA SER A 208 -18.19 4.33 23.87
C SER A 208 -19.25 5.24 24.50
N ASP A 209 -18.86 6.45 24.86
CA ASP A 209 -19.79 7.44 25.40
C ASP A 209 -20.92 7.75 24.42
N GLN A 210 -22.08 8.15 24.93
CA GLN A 210 -23.26 8.39 24.11
C GLN A 210 -23.02 9.45 23.03
N THR A 211 -22.17 10.45 23.29
CA THR A 211 -21.77 11.46 22.29
C THR A 211 -21.01 10.82 21.12
N CYS A 212 -20.08 9.90 21.40
CA CYS A 212 -19.34 9.17 20.39
C CYS A 212 -20.24 8.21 19.61
N ILE A 213 -21.12 7.47 20.31
CA ILE A 213 -22.11 6.59 19.67
C ILE A 213 -23.03 7.37 18.75
N ASN A 214 -23.51 8.54 19.19
CA ASN A 214 -24.35 9.39 18.36
C ASN A 214 -23.61 9.80 17.09
N GLU A 215 -22.35 10.26 17.21
CA GLU A 215 -21.50 10.65 16.08
C GLU A 215 -21.28 9.50 15.08
N TRP A 216 -21.17 8.24 15.54
CA TRP A 216 -21.12 7.07 14.64
C TRP A 216 -22.42 6.82 13.89
N ASN A 217 -23.56 7.17 14.48
CA ASN A 217 -24.89 6.97 13.91
C ASN A 217 -25.45 8.25 13.25
N VAL A 218 -24.68 9.34 13.21
CA VAL A 218 -25.07 10.53 12.45
C VAL A 218 -25.21 10.10 10.99
N MET A 219 -26.45 10.13 10.53
CA MET A 219 -26.76 10.07 9.11
C MET A 219 -26.61 11.51 8.63
N ASP A 220 -25.47 11.85 8.02
CA ASP A 220 -25.42 13.06 7.20
C ASP A 220 -26.52 12.90 6.14
N ASP A 221 -27.49 13.84 6.14
CA ASP A 221 -28.70 13.77 5.35
C ASP A 221 -28.39 13.45 3.87
N ILE A 222 -29.08 12.41 3.42
CA ILE A 222 -29.45 12.04 2.05
C ILE A 222 -29.16 13.14 1.01
N GLU A 223 -28.08 12.96 0.24
CA GLU A 223 -27.94 13.21 -1.21
C GLU A 223 -26.47 13.50 -1.59
N SER A 224 -25.68 12.44 -1.78
CA SER A 224 -24.66 12.53 -2.84
C SER A 224 -25.45 12.59 -4.15
N HIS A 225 -25.89 13.78 -4.57
CA HIS A 225 -26.53 13.99 -5.87
C HIS A 225 -25.57 13.51 -6.97
N ARG A 226 -25.69 12.24 -7.34
CA ARG A 226 -25.43 11.87 -8.72
C ARG A 226 -26.57 12.48 -9.50
N SER A 227 -26.25 13.47 -10.31
CA SER A 227 -26.99 13.66 -11.54
C SER A 227 -26.82 12.38 -12.36
N ASP A 228 -27.69 11.39 -12.14
CA ASP A 228 -28.00 10.31 -13.10
C ASP A 228 -28.77 10.91 -14.29
N ALA A 229 -28.25 12.02 -14.81
CA ALA A 229 -28.72 12.64 -16.01
C ALA A 229 -27.82 12.09 -17.12
N THR A 230 -28.43 11.26 -17.96
CA THR A 230 -27.99 10.92 -19.31
C THR A 230 -27.87 12.22 -20.12
N ILE A 231 -26.87 13.04 -19.82
CA ILE A 231 -26.60 14.31 -20.50
C ILE A 231 -25.58 13.99 -21.57
N THR A 232 -26.00 14.18 -22.81
CA THR A 232 -25.17 14.26 -24.01
C THR A 232 -23.88 15.03 -23.67
N GLN A 233 -22.75 14.33 -23.52
CA GLN A 233 -21.49 14.95 -23.13
C GLN A 233 -21.09 15.97 -24.21
N SER A 234 -21.11 17.26 -23.89
CA SER A 234 -20.54 18.29 -24.75
C SER A 234 -19.03 18.09 -24.85
N SER A 235 -18.44 18.35 -26.03
CA SER A 235 -16.99 18.24 -26.24
C SER A 235 -16.18 19.03 -25.21
N GLU A 236 -16.72 20.18 -24.78
CA GLU A 236 -16.13 21.06 -23.76
C GLU A 236 -16.02 20.39 -22.38
N LYS A 237 -17.02 19.58 -21.98
CA LYS A 237 -17.00 18.86 -20.69
C LYS A 237 -15.90 17.79 -20.66
N ILE A 238 -15.73 17.06 -21.76
CA ILE A 238 -14.69 16.03 -21.89
C ILE A 238 -13.29 16.66 -21.84
N GLU A 239 -13.11 17.80 -22.50
CA GLU A 239 -11.85 18.55 -22.46
C GLU A 239 -11.54 19.06 -21.06
N LEU A 240 -12.54 19.57 -20.35
CA LEU A 240 -12.40 20.02 -18.97
C LEU A 240 -12.06 18.85 -18.03
N GLU A 241 -12.77 17.73 -18.11
CA GLU A 241 -12.46 16.51 -17.33
C GLU A 241 -11.03 16.01 -17.58
N ARG A 242 -10.54 16.10 -18.83
CA ARG A 242 -9.14 15.77 -19.18
C ARG A 242 -8.16 16.74 -18.51
N CYS A 243 -8.47 18.03 -18.51
CA CYS A 243 -7.66 19.06 -17.86
C CYS A 243 -7.61 18.84 -16.34
N ILE A 244 -8.78 18.60 -15.71
CA ILE A 244 -8.92 18.27 -14.29
C ILE A 244 -8.05 17.05 -13.95
N ARG A 245 -8.15 15.96 -14.71
CA ARG A 245 -7.34 14.76 -14.50
C ARG A 245 -5.84 15.04 -14.57
N SER A 246 -5.39 15.79 -15.58
CA SER A 246 -3.98 16.13 -15.74
C SER A 246 -3.46 16.95 -14.57
N LYS A 247 -4.21 17.98 -14.16
CA LYS A 247 -3.81 18.86 -13.06
C LYS A 247 -3.89 18.21 -11.69
N LEU A 248 -4.93 17.41 -11.43
CA LEU A 248 -5.05 16.63 -10.21
C LEU A 248 -3.85 15.70 -10.05
N LYS A 249 -3.43 15.04 -11.14
CA LYS A 249 -2.25 14.18 -11.15
C LYS A 249 -0.96 14.95 -10.85
N GLU A 250 -0.78 16.15 -11.41
CA GLU A 250 0.36 17.03 -11.09
C GLU A 250 0.39 17.39 -9.60
N VAL A 251 -0.75 17.86 -9.06
CA VAL A 251 -0.89 18.21 -7.64
C VAL A 251 -0.55 17.02 -6.75
N MET A 252 -1.15 15.85 -6.99
CA MET A 252 -0.93 14.63 -6.20
C MET A 252 0.52 14.12 -6.25
N MET A 253 1.28 14.46 -7.30
CA MET A 253 2.72 14.12 -7.39
C MET A 253 3.63 15.08 -6.62
N THR A 254 3.13 16.26 -6.23
CA THR A 254 3.94 17.30 -5.55
C THR A 254 3.77 17.32 -4.04
N VAL A 255 2.70 16.73 -3.54
CA VAL A 255 2.29 16.78 -2.13
C VAL A 255 2.55 15.44 -1.44
N ASP A 256 2.78 15.49 -0.13
CA ASP A 256 2.86 14.27 0.67
C ASP A 256 1.44 13.76 0.99
N LEU A 257 1.05 12.65 0.34
CA LEU A 257 -0.29 12.09 0.45
C LEU A 257 -0.58 11.46 1.83
N GLU A 258 0.43 11.29 2.68
CA GLU A 258 0.25 10.81 4.07
C GLU A 258 -0.41 11.88 4.97
N ASP A 259 -0.18 13.16 4.69
CA ASP A 259 -0.58 14.30 5.54
C ASP A 259 -1.68 15.18 4.89
N VAL A 260 -2.29 14.70 3.81
CA VAL A 260 -3.16 15.50 2.95
C VAL A 260 -4.55 14.87 2.83
N THR A 261 -5.59 15.67 3.06
CA THR A 261 -7.00 15.30 2.84
C THR A 261 -7.42 15.51 1.39
N SER A 262 -8.52 14.87 0.98
CA SER A 262 -9.09 15.12 -0.36
C SER A 262 -9.54 16.58 -0.53
N LEU A 263 -10.02 17.21 0.55
CA LEU A 263 -10.42 18.61 0.57
C LEU A 263 -9.23 19.50 0.22
N TYR A 264 -8.06 19.25 0.82
CA TYR A 264 -6.84 19.98 0.49
C TYR A 264 -6.46 19.80 -0.98
N LEU A 265 -6.47 18.57 -1.51
CA LEU A 265 -6.16 18.32 -2.92
C LEU A 265 -7.13 19.05 -3.85
N ARG A 266 -8.41 19.07 -3.51
CA ARG A 266 -9.47 19.74 -4.27
C ARG A 266 -9.28 21.26 -4.25
N THR A 267 -9.05 21.86 -3.09
CA THR A 267 -8.80 23.31 -2.97
C THR A 267 -7.56 23.70 -3.77
N ARG A 268 -6.48 22.92 -3.64
CA ARG A 268 -5.24 23.15 -4.39
C ARG A 268 -5.45 23.05 -5.90
N LEU A 269 -6.26 22.10 -6.35
CA LEU A 269 -6.63 21.95 -7.75
C LEU A 269 -7.46 23.14 -8.26
N GLU A 270 -8.44 23.61 -7.49
CA GLU A 270 -9.25 24.79 -7.82
C GLU A 270 -8.38 26.06 -7.95
N GLU A 271 -7.39 26.24 -7.07
CA GLU A 271 -6.41 27.32 -7.13
C GLU A 271 -5.55 27.27 -8.40
N GLU A 272 -5.04 26.09 -8.76
CA GLU A 272 -4.19 25.91 -9.95
C GLU A 272 -4.97 26.09 -11.25
N MET A 273 -6.23 25.68 -11.27
CA MET A 273 -7.11 25.83 -12.44
C MET A 273 -7.82 27.19 -12.48
N LYS A 274 -7.77 27.97 -11.40
CA LYS A 274 -8.44 29.27 -11.21
C LYS A 274 -9.96 29.19 -11.48
N MET A 275 -10.60 28.09 -11.10
CA MET A 275 -12.03 27.86 -11.27
C MET A 275 -12.58 26.99 -10.15
N GLY A 276 -13.87 27.20 -9.81
CA GLY A 276 -14.57 26.34 -8.86
C GLY A 276 -14.95 25.01 -9.49
N LEU A 277 -14.72 23.91 -8.78
CA LEU A 277 -14.92 22.53 -9.26
C LEU A 277 -15.97 21.78 -8.43
N ARG A 278 -16.92 22.50 -7.83
CA ARG A 278 -17.96 21.94 -6.95
C ARG A 278 -18.80 20.85 -7.62
N GLU A 279 -19.13 20.99 -8.90
CA GLU A 279 -19.91 20.00 -9.65
C GLU A 279 -19.09 18.75 -10.01
N TYR A 280 -17.76 18.83 -9.95
CA TYR A 280 -16.84 17.76 -10.28
C TYR A 280 -16.31 17.01 -9.04
N ARG A 281 -16.84 17.28 -7.84
CA ARG A 281 -16.38 16.65 -6.59
C ARG A 281 -16.33 15.13 -6.66
N ALA A 282 -17.43 14.50 -7.09
CA ALA A 282 -17.50 13.04 -7.23
C ALA A 282 -16.55 12.52 -8.32
N PHE A 283 -16.37 13.26 -9.41
CA PHE A 283 -15.42 12.92 -10.47
C PHE A 283 -13.98 12.99 -9.97
N ILE A 284 -13.62 14.07 -9.27
CA ILE A 284 -12.30 14.31 -8.70
C ILE A 284 -11.95 13.21 -7.69
N ASP A 285 -12.86 12.88 -6.77
CA ASP A 285 -12.63 11.80 -5.79
C ASP A 285 -12.46 10.44 -6.49
N GLY A 286 -13.25 10.15 -7.53
CA GLY A 286 -13.09 8.95 -8.36
C GLY A 286 -11.73 8.90 -9.07
N GLU A 287 -11.30 10.02 -9.67
CA GLU A 287 -10.00 10.15 -10.32
C GLU A 287 -8.84 10.05 -9.33
N MET A 288 -8.96 10.59 -8.11
CA MET A 288 -7.95 10.42 -7.06
C MET A 288 -7.69 8.93 -6.80
N ILE A 289 -8.74 8.12 -6.64
CA ILE A 289 -8.60 6.67 -6.43
C ILE A 289 -7.97 5.98 -7.65
N ILE A 290 -8.34 6.38 -8.87
CA ILE A 290 -7.73 5.85 -10.09
C ILE A 290 -6.24 6.19 -10.13
N ILE A 291 -5.87 7.44 -9.82
CA ILE A 291 -4.48 7.89 -9.79
C ILE A 291 -3.69 7.13 -8.71
N LEU A 292 -4.22 7.01 -7.48
CA LEU A 292 -3.59 6.22 -6.40
C LEU A 292 -3.38 4.76 -6.81
N ARG A 293 -4.38 4.15 -7.45
CA ARG A 293 -4.27 2.79 -7.98
C ARG A 293 -3.21 2.68 -9.09
N GLN A 294 -3.14 3.66 -9.98
CA GLN A 294 -2.13 3.69 -11.05
C GLN A 294 -0.72 3.90 -10.49
N MET A 295 -0.59 4.61 -9.37
CA MET A 295 0.67 4.73 -8.65
C MET A 295 1.15 3.38 -8.06
N ASP A 296 0.23 2.41 -7.92
CA ASP A 296 0.42 1.16 -7.18
C ASP A 296 0.62 -0.11 -8.02
N SER A 297 0.61 -0.08 -9.36
CA SER A 297 1.01 -1.27 -10.16
C SER A 297 2.45 -1.15 -10.65
N PRO A 298 3.22 -2.27 -10.71
CA PRO A 298 4.55 -2.25 -11.27
C PRO A 298 4.44 -2.05 -12.78
N SER A 299 5.15 -1.07 -13.31
CA SER A 299 5.11 -0.74 -14.73
C SER A 299 6.02 -1.71 -15.49
N GLN A 300 5.45 -2.47 -16.43
CA GLN A 300 6.25 -3.27 -17.35
C GLN A 300 6.97 -2.35 -18.34
N ILE A 301 8.29 -2.25 -18.20
CA ILE A 301 9.14 -1.40 -19.05
C ILE A 301 9.55 -2.20 -20.29
N PHE A 302 10.03 -3.43 -20.07
CA PHE A 302 10.33 -4.42 -21.10
C PHE A 302 9.68 -5.76 -20.73
N ASP A 303 9.66 -6.72 -21.66
CA ASP A 303 9.02 -8.03 -21.44
C ASP A 303 9.55 -8.75 -20.19
N HIS A 304 10.84 -8.61 -19.91
CA HIS A 304 11.55 -9.19 -18.77
C HIS A 304 11.78 -8.21 -17.61
N LEU A 305 11.33 -6.94 -17.69
CA LEU A 305 11.70 -5.90 -16.72
C LEU A 305 10.51 -5.05 -16.27
N TYR A 306 10.25 -5.09 -14.96
CA TYR A 306 9.26 -4.28 -14.27
C TYR A 306 9.92 -3.22 -13.40
N LEU A 307 9.28 -2.06 -13.29
CA LEU A 307 9.67 -0.95 -12.43
C LEU A 307 8.55 -0.65 -11.43
N GLY A 308 8.85 -0.68 -10.12
CA GLY A 308 7.85 -0.49 -9.08
C GLY A 308 8.34 0.17 -7.79
N SER A 309 7.43 0.26 -6.83
CA SER A 309 7.63 0.76 -5.47
C SER A 309 7.86 -0.37 -4.47
N GLU A 310 8.07 -0.03 -3.20
CA GLU A 310 8.16 -1.01 -2.11
C GLU A 310 6.89 -1.85 -1.97
N TRP A 311 5.72 -1.25 -2.26
CA TRP A 311 4.43 -1.93 -2.26
C TRP A 311 4.35 -3.02 -3.32
N ASN A 312 4.92 -2.79 -4.50
CA ASN A 312 4.99 -3.82 -5.53
C ASN A 312 5.91 -4.96 -5.13
N ALA A 313 6.98 -4.67 -4.38
CA ALA A 313 7.91 -5.69 -3.90
C ALA A 313 7.39 -6.50 -2.71
N SER A 314 6.43 -5.96 -1.95
CA SER A 314 5.80 -6.65 -0.81
C SER A 314 4.56 -7.46 -1.20
N ASN A 315 4.10 -7.35 -2.45
CA ASN A 315 2.91 -8.06 -2.94
C ASN A 315 3.28 -9.41 -3.61
N LEU A 316 3.31 -10.48 -2.83
CA LEU A 316 3.68 -11.82 -3.30
C LEU A 316 2.80 -12.34 -4.45
N GLU A 317 1.49 -12.10 -4.37
CA GLU A 317 0.54 -12.55 -5.38
C GLU A 317 0.75 -11.84 -6.71
N GLU A 318 0.92 -10.52 -6.69
CA GLU A 318 1.21 -9.73 -7.89
C GLU A 318 2.56 -10.12 -8.52
N LEU A 319 3.59 -10.36 -7.70
CA LEU A 319 4.88 -10.85 -8.17
C LEU A 319 4.76 -12.21 -8.88
N LYS A 320 4.00 -13.16 -8.31
CA LYS A 320 3.75 -14.47 -8.92
C LYS A 320 2.91 -14.37 -10.19
N ASN A 321 1.85 -13.58 -10.18
CA ASN A 321 0.96 -13.38 -11.33
C ASN A 321 1.68 -12.72 -12.51
N ASN A 322 2.59 -11.79 -12.24
CA ASN A 322 3.43 -11.19 -13.27
C ASN A 322 4.56 -12.13 -13.73
N GLY A 323 4.78 -13.24 -13.04
CA GLY A 323 5.84 -14.20 -13.33
C GLY A 323 7.23 -13.66 -13.00
N VAL A 324 7.37 -12.84 -11.95
CA VAL A 324 8.66 -12.33 -11.47
C VAL A 324 9.41 -13.46 -10.76
N GLN A 325 10.70 -13.61 -11.02
CA GLN A 325 11.57 -14.56 -10.29
C GLN A 325 12.75 -13.88 -9.60
N CYS A 326 13.07 -12.65 -10.00
CA CYS A 326 14.22 -11.90 -9.54
C CYS A 326 13.79 -10.50 -9.09
N ILE A 327 14.38 -9.99 -8.01
CA ILE A 327 14.07 -8.68 -7.46
C ILE A 327 15.36 -7.89 -7.21
N LEU A 328 15.44 -6.69 -7.79
CA LEU A 328 16.52 -5.74 -7.56
C LEU A 328 16.02 -4.63 -6.61
N ASN A 329 16.51 -4.68 -5.37
CA ASN A 329 16.16 -3.73 -4.32
C ASN A 329 17.20 -2.60 -4.27
N VAL A 330 16.79 -1.39 -4.67
CA VAL A 330 17.65 -0.20 -4.73
C VAL A 330 17.38 0.72 -3.53
N THR A 331 17.41 0.17 -2.32
CA THR A 331 17.13 0.91 -1.08
C THR A 331 18.05 0.47 0.06
N ARG A 332 18.35 1.40 0.95
CA ARG A 332 19.04 1.10 2.22
C ARG A 332 18.03 0.77 3.33
N GLU A 333 16.85 1.36 3.26
CA GLU A 333 15.85 1.37 4.31
C GLU A 333 14.81 0.25 4.25
N ILE A 334 14.68 -0.44 3.12
CA ILE A 334 13.69 -1.51 2.94
C ILE A 334 14.40 -2.83 2.76
N ASP A 335 14.07 -3.80 3.62
CA ASP A 335 14.59 -5.16 3.50
C ASP A 335 13.83 -5.99 2.46
N ASN A 336 14.40 -7.14 2.13
CA ASN A 336 13.81 -8.05 1.15
C ASN A 336 12.63 -8.77 1.79
N PHE A 337 11.45 -8.64 1.19
CA PHE A 337 10.23 -9.23 1.73
C PHE A 337 10.19 -10.76 1.63
N PHE A 338 10.76 -11.33 0.56
CA PHE A 338 10.62 -12.76 0.24
C PHE A 338 11.95 -13.42 -0.18
N PRO A 339 13.03 -13.31 0.63
CA PRO A 339 14.38 -13.72 0.24
C PRO A 339 14.53 -15.22 -0.06
N GLU A 340 13.61 -16.04 0.43
CA GLU A 340 13.58 -17.49 0.19
C GLU A 340 12.87 -17.88 -1.11
N ILE A 341 12.06 -16.98 -1.67
CA ILE A 341 11.20 -17.26 -2.84
C ILE A 341 11.81 -16.68 -4.12
N PHE A 342 12.37 -15.47 -4.05
CA PHE A 342 12.93 -14.79 -5.21
C PHE A 342 14.44 -14.62 -5.07
N LYS A 343 15.12 -14.49 -6.22
CA LYS A 343 16.54 -14.15 -6.24
C LYS A 343 16.70 -12.64 -6.08
N TYR A 344 17.46 -12.19 -5.08
CA TYR A 344 17.66 -10.77 -4.82
C TYR A 344 19.03 -10.25 -5.25
N CYS A 345 19.04 -9.02 -5.75
CA CYS A 345 20.22 -8.17 -5.81
C CYS A 345 19.94 -6.90 -5.00
N ASN A 346 20.90 -6.47 -4.17
CA ASN A 346 20.70 -5.36 -3.24
C ASN A 346 21.69 -4.23 -3.52
N VAL A 347 21.17 -3.02 -3.72
CA VAL A 347 21.93 -1.78 -3.81
C VAL A 347 21.49 -0.88 -2.66
N ARG A 348 22.28 -0.88 -1.57
CA ARG A 348 21.91 -0.28 -0.29
C ARG A 348 22.26 1.22 -0.22
N LEU A 349 21.39 2.08 -0.76
CA LEU A 349 21.55 3.54 -0.72
C LEU A 349 20.26 4.34 -0.47
N TRP A 350 20.44 5.56 0.02
CA TRP A 350 19.38 6.54 0.27
C TRP A 350 19.04 7.34 -0.99
N ASP A 351 17.84 7.92 -1.07
CA ASP A 351 17.42 8.77 -2.19
C ASP A 351 17.88 10.22 -2.01
N VAL A 352 19.20 10.42 -1.98
CA VAL A 352 19.81 11.75 -1.82
C VAL A 352 20.82 11.99 -2.92
N GLU A 353 21.01 13.25 -3.32
CA GLU A 353 21.89 13.61 -4.44
C GLU A 353 23.35 13.19 -4.25
N SER A 354 23.79 13.06 -3.00
CA SER A 354 25.14 12.61 -2.63
C SER A 354 25.35 11.10 -2.74
N SER A 355 24.29 10.31 -2.97
CA SER A 355 24.41 8.86 -3.13
C SER A 355 24.93 8.50 -4.52
N GLU A 356 25.79 7.48 -4.60
CA GLU A 356 26.42 7.06 -5.85
C GLU A 356 25.78 5.77 -6.37
N LEU A 357 24.91 5.89 -7.38
CA LEU A 357 24.33 4.78 -8.13
C LEU A 357 25.26 4.29 -9.26
N LEU A 358 26.04 5.21 -9.85
CA LEU A 358 26.91 4.96 -11.01
C LEU A 358 27.79 3.70 -10.85
N LYS A 359 28.40 3.54 -9.67
CA LYS A 359 29.30 2.41 -9.37
C LYS A 359 28.60 1.04 -9.33
N PHE A 360 27.28 1.02 -9.18
CA PHE A 360 26.50 -0.22 -9.12
C PHE A 360 25.87 -0.59 -10.46
N TRP A 361 25.82 0.32 -11.45
CA TRP A 361 25.08 0.07 -12.69
C TRP A 361 25.64 -1.09 -13.52
N ASP A 362 26.94 -1.34 -13.47
CA ASP A 362 27.53 -2.52 -14.13
C ASP A 362 27.04 -3.84 -13.47
N ASP A 363 26.91 -3.89 -12.15
CA ASP A 363 26.44 -5.08 -11.43
C ASP A 363 24.94 -5.28 -11.55
N THR A 364 24.15 -4.21 -11.46
CA THR A 364 22.70 -4.27 -11.69
C THR A 364 22.39 -4.68 -13.13
N PHE A 365 23.18 -4.20 -14.10
CA PHE A 365 23.05 -4.61 -15.49
C PHE A 365 23.27 -6.11 -15.65
N LYS A 366 24.37 -6.65 -15.10
CA LYS A 366 24.67 -8.10 -15.17
C LYS A 366 23.56 -8.93 -14.53
N PHE A 367 23.00 -8.48 -13.41
CA PHE A 367 21.89 -9.16 -12.75
C PHE A 367 20.64 -9.23 -13.64
N ILE A 368 20.26 -8.11 -14.27
CA ILE A 368 19.10 -8.04 -15.16
C ILE A 368 19.35 -8.83 -16.45
N ALA A 369 20.53 -8.71 -17.05
CA ALA A 369 20.91 -9.44 -18.26
C ALA A 369 20.90 -10.96 -18.04
N LYS A 370 21.46 -11.44 -16.93
CA LYS A 370 21.42 -12.87 -16.58
C LYS A 370 19.99 -13.39 -16.39
N ALA A 371 19.11 -12.59 -15.79
CA ALA A 371 17.70 -12.95 -15.65
C ALA A 371 17.01 -13.00 -17.02
N LYS A 372 17.26 -12.02 -17.89
CA LYS A 372 16.76 -11.99 -19.27
C LYS A 372 17.19 -13.24 -20.06
N GLU A 373 18.47 -13.61 -20.01
CA GLU A 373 19.00 -14.81 -20.68
C GLU A 373 18.35 -16.10 -20.18
N ALA A 374 18.00 -16.16 -18.89
CA ALA A 374 17.28 -17.28 -18.29
C ALA A 374 15.76 -17.23 -18.51
N ASN A 375 15.26 -16.31 -19.35
CA ASN A 375 13.84 -16.04 -19.58
C ASN A 375 13.06 -15.77 -18.27
N GLN A 376 13.73 -15.09 -17.32
CA GLN A 376 13.18 -14.68 -16.03
C GLN A 376 12.84 -13.19 -16.05
N LYS A 377 11.77 -12.83 -15.34
CA LYS A 377 11.35 -11.44 -15.17
C LYS A 377 11.92 -10.86 -13.88
N VAL A 378 12.34 -9.60 -13.95
CA VAL A 378 12.93 -8.85 -12.85
C VAL A 378 12.02 -7.71 -12.43
N LEU A 379 11.75 -7.56 -11.14
CA LEU A 379 11.23 -6.32 -10.57
C LEU A 379 12.39 -5.47 -10.05
N VAL A 380 12.53 -4.25 -10.55
CA VAL A 380 13.42 -3.23 -9.98
C VAL A 380 12.58 -2.26 -9.16
N HIS A 381 12.86 -2.17 -7.86
CA HIS A 381 12.10 -1.29 -6.99
C HIS A 381 12.99 -0.40 -6.11
N CYS A 382 12.42 0.72 -5.68
CA CYS A 382 12.92 1.49 -4.57
C CYS A 382 11.79 1.72 -3.57
N LYS A 383 11.78 2.83 -2.82
CA LYS A 383 10.64 3.19 -1.97
C LYS A 383 9.40 3.53 -2.80
N MET A 384 9.47 4.59 -3.61
CA MET A 384 8.31 5.10 -4.37
C MET A 384 8.25 4.63 -5.83
N GLY A 385 9.30 4.00 -6.34
CA GLY A 385 9.39 3.67 -7.77
C GLY A 385 9.52 4.90 -8.67
N VAL A 386 10.16 5.96 -8.17
CA VAL A 386 10.24 7.29 -8.82
C VAL A 386 11.65 7.69 -9.21
N SER A 387 12.62 7.58 -8.28
CA SER A 387 13.98 8.10 -8.45
C SER A 387 15.01 6.97 -8.58
N ARG A 388 15.47 6.35 -7.47
CA ARG A 388 16.53 5.31 -7.48
C ARG A 388 16.33 4.16 -8.47
N SER A 389 15.17 3.50 -8.42
CA SER A 389 14.87 2.38 -9.31
C SER A 389 14.70 2.82 -10.75
N ALA A 390 14.07 3.99 -10.98
CA ALA A 390 13.93 4.57 -12.31
C ALA A 390 15.29 4.89 -12.93
N SER A 391 16.21 5.52 -12.19
CA SER A 391 17.59 5.79 -12.65
C SER A 391 18.31 4.51 -13.06
N THR A 392 18.15 3.43 -12.27
CA THR A 392 18.76 2.14 -12.57
C THR A 392 18.18 1.49 -13.83
N VAL A 393 16.86 1.59 -14.03
CA VAL A 393 16.20 1.09 -15.26
C VAL A 393 16.58 1.91 -16.49
N ILE A 394 16.72 3.24 -16.37
CA ILE A 394 17.20 4.10 -17.45
C ILE A 394 18.64 3.72 -17.84
N ALA A 395 19.53 3.58 -16.85
CA ALA A 395 20.91 3.14 -17.09
C ALA A 395 20.98 1.75 -17.75
N TYR A 396 20.11 0.83 -17.35
CA TYR A 396 19.96 -0.47 -18.01
C TYR A 396 19.57 -0.31 -19.49
N ALA A 397 18.54 0.49 -19.80
CA ALA A 397 18.09 0.70 -21.16
C ALA A 397 19.16 1.35 -22.07
N MET A 398 19.90 2.34 -21.54
CA MET A 398 21.03 2.96 -22.26
C MET A 398 22.08 1.93 -22.65
N LYS A 399 22.45 1.03 -21.72
CA LYS A 399 23.51 0.04 -21.96
C LYS A 399 23.06 -1.15 -22.81
N GLU A 400 21.86 -1.67 -22.57
CA GLU A 400 21.33 -2.85 -23.28
C GLU A 400 21.02 -2.55 -24.74
N TYR A 401 20.42 -1.39 -25.01
CA TYR A 401 19.90 -1.04 -26.35
C TYR A 401 20.74 0.04 -27.05
N GLY A 402 21.82 0.50 -26.44
CA GLY A 402 22.66 1.59 -26.98
C GLY A 402 21.91 2.92 -27.10
N TRP A 403 20.86 3.12 -26.30
CA TRP A 403 20.03 4.32 -26.36
C TRP A 403 20.72 5.52 -25.73
N SER A 404 20.44 6.71 -26.26
CA SER A 404 20.82 7.94 -25.57
C SER A 404 20.03 8.10 -24.27
N LEU A 405 20.58 8.86 -23.32
CA LEU A 405 19.90 9.20 -22.06
C LEU A 405 18.51 9.76 -22.32
N GLU A 406 18.35 10.67 -23.29
CA GLU A 406 17.06 11.25 -23.62
C GLU A 406 16.06 10.17 -24.10
N GLN A 407 16.48 9.31 -25.02
CA GLN A 407 15.62 8.22 -25.53
C GLN A 407 15.22 7.25 -24.42
N ALA A 408 16.18 6.81 -23.59
CA ALA A 408 15.92 5.90 -22.48
C ALA A 408 15.01 6.54 -21.43
N TYR A 409 15.26 7.79 -21.06
CA TYR A 409 14.43 8.53 -20.12
C TYR A 409 12.99 8.65 -20.62
N GLN A 410 12.80 9.08 -21.88
CA GLN A 410 11.46 9.24 -22.46
C GLN A 410 10.72 7.91 -22.56
N HIS A 411 11.39 6.83 -22.93
CA HIS A 411 10.77 5.50 -22.98
C HIS A 411 10.25 5.07 -21.60
N VAL A 412 11.09 5.15 -20.56
CA VAL A 412 10.68 4.78 -19.19
C VAL A 412 9.59 5.74 -18.69
N LYS A 413 9.66 7.03 -19.02
CA LYS A 413 8.64 8.04 -18.66
C LYS A 413 7.28 7.74 -19.29
N GLN A 414 7.25 7.29 -20.54
CA GLN A 414 6.02 6.89 -21.22
C GLN A 414 5.37 5.68 -20.54
N LYS A 415 6.17 4.70 -20.12
CA LYS A 415 5.67 3.50 -19.41
C LYS A 415 5.31 3.78 -17.95
N ARG A 416 6.03 4.68 -17.28
CA ARG A 416 5.81 5.09 -15.89
C ARG A 416 5.92 6.61 -15.74
N SER A 417 4.79 7.29 -15.92
CA SER A 417 4.72 8.76 -15.94
C SER A 417 5.23 9.47 -14.67
N CYS A 418 5.27 8.78 -13.52
CA CYS A 418 5.71 9.37 -12.25
C CYS A 418 7.24 9.38 -12.07
N ILE A 419 8.03 8.80 -12.98
CA ILE A 419 9.49 8.81 -12.79
C ILE A 419 10.03 10.24 -12.73
N LYS A 420 10.95 10.46 -11.79
CA LYS A 420 11.66 11.72 -11.57
C LYS A 420 12.92 11.42 -10.76
N PRO A 421 14.00 10.91 -11.40
CA PRO A 421 15.32 10.83 -10.80
C PRO A 421 15.71 12.15 -10.12
N ASN A 422 16.35 12.07 -8.96
CA ASN A 422 16.92 13.25 -8.32
C ASN A 422 18.06 13.86 -9.19
N ALA A 423 18.42 15.11 -8.92
CA ALA A 423 19.42 15.84 -9.73
C ALA A 423 20.81 15.17 -9.70
N GLY A 424 21.19 14.58 -8.56
CA GLY A 424 22.45 13.82 -8.44
C GLY A 424 22.49 12.59 -9.35
N PHE A 425 21.41 11.82 -9.41
CA PHE A 425 21.31 10.66 -10.28
C PHE A 425 21.19 11.04 -11.76
N MET A 426 20.53 12.16 -12.10
CA MET A 426 20.54 12.68 -13.47
C MET A 426 21.96 13.04 -13.92
N LYS A 427 22.76 13.71 -13.08
CA LYS A 427 24.18 13.98 -13.39
C LYS A 427 24.97 12.68 -13.60
N GLN A 428 24.75 11.68 -12.76
CA GLN A 428 25.40 10.37 -12.91
C GLN A 428 24.99 9.68 -14.21
N LEU A 429 23.73 9.77 -14.63
CA LEU A 429 23.26 9.22 -15.92
C LEU A 429 23.95 9.91 -17.11
N VAL A 430 24.15 11.23 -17.05
CA VAL A 430 24.92 11.97 -18.06
C VAL A 430 26.38 11.49 -18.10
N THR A 431 27.02 11.32 -16.94
CA THR A 431 28.37 10.76 -16.85
C THR A 431 28.42 9.36 -17.46
N TYR A 432 27.41 8.53 -17.19
CA TYR A 432 27.33 7.17 -17.70
C TYR A 432 27.16 7.11 -19.22
N GLN A 433 26.38 8.01 -19.82
CA GLN A 433 26.32 8.16 -21.28
C GLN A 433 27.72 8.35 -21.86
N GLY A 434 28.51 9.28 -21.31
CA GLY A 434 29.88 9.53 -21.77
C GLY A 434 30.80 8.31 -21.65
N ILE A 435 30.64 7.51 -20.59
CA ILE A 435 31.38 6.24 -20.42
C ILE A 435 30.98 5.22 -21.50
N LEU A 436 29.68 5.09 -21.81
CA LEU A 436 29.20 4.17 -22.84
C LEU A 436 29.67 4.60 -24.24
N ASP A 437 29.60 5.89 -24.56
CA ASP A 437 30.03 6.43 -25.84
C ASP A 437 31.53 6.19 -26.07
N ALA A 438 32.35 6.40 -25.04
CA ALA A 438 33.79 6.11 -25.10
C ALA A 438 34.07 4.61 -25.34
N ARG A 439 33.31 3.71 -24.68
CA ARG A 439 33.43 2.25 -24.90
C ARG A 439 33.08 1.85 -26.33
N HIS A 440 32.04 2.46 -26.91
CA HIS A 440 31.67 2.22 -28.31
C HIS A 440 32.73 2.74 -29.29
N ALA A 441 33.30 3.92 -29.03
CA ALA A 441 34.39 4.47 -29.83
C ALA A 441 35.66 3.59 -29.79
N SER A 442 36.08 3.11 -28.61
CA SER A 442 37.24 2.21 -28.49
C SER A 442 37.04 0.86 -29.17
N THR A 443 35.82 0.34 -29.18
CA THR A 443 35.49 -0.90 -29.91
C THR A 443 35.61 -0.68 -31.43
N CYS A 444 35.19 0.48 -31.94
CA CYS A 444 35.28 0.83 -33.36
C CYS A 444 36.74 1.04 -33.82
N VAL A 445 37.62 1.57 -32.96
CA VAL A 445 39.04 1.82 -33.29
C VAL A 445 39.86 0.52 -33.38
N LEU A 446 39.50 -0.54 -32.64
CA LEU A 446 40.20 -1.82 -32.72
C LEU A 446 39.93 -2.61 -34.01
N TYR A 447 38.89 -2.25 -34.79
CA TYR A 447 38.62 -2.84 -36.10
C TYR A 447 39.23 -2.08 -37.28
N ALA A 448 39.96 -0.98 -37.04
CA ALA A 448 40.51 -0.13 -38.10
C ALA A 448 41.99 -0.40 -38.43
N ASN A 449 42.65 -1.38 -37.79
CA ASN A 449 44.05 -1.74 -38.09
C ASN A 449 44.18 -3.23 -38.45
N GLY A 450 44.05 -3.51 -39.75
CA GLY A 450 44.50 -4.79 -40.33
C GLY A 450 43.59 -5.29 -41.44
N ASN A 451 43.98 -5.00 -42.68
CA ASN A 451 43.44 -5.54 -43.94
C ASN A 451 42.88 -6.98 -43.86
N THR A 452 41.60 -7.16 -43.53
CA THR A 452 40.71 -8.15 -44.17
C THR A 452 39.26 -7.90 -43.75
N MET A 453 38.37 -7.68 -44.72
CA MET A 453 36.92 -7.64 -44.51
C MET A 453 36.39 -9.06 -44.36
N PHE A 454 35.86 -9.41 -43.18
CA PHE A 454 34.97 -10.56 -43.03
C PHE A 454 33.57 -10.05 -42.70
N TYR A 455 32.63 -10.32 -43.60
CA TYR A 455 31.20 -10.25 -43.28
C TYR A 455 30.84 -11.50 -42.48
N ILE A 456 30.31 -11.32 -41.27
CA ILE A 456 29.47 -12.33 -40.64
C ILE A 456 28.07 -11.72 -40.55
N LEU A 457 27.20 -12.20 -41.43
CA LEU A 457 25.75 -12.06 -41.30
C LEU A 457 25.31 -12.87 -40.07
N GLN A 458 24.39 -12.27 -39.32
CA GLN A 458 23.82 -12.70 -38.03
C GLN A 458 23.48 -14.19 -37.92
#